data_AF-A0A2C6BF90-F1
#
_entry.id   AF-A0A2C6BF90-F1
#
_cell.length_a   1.000
_cell.length_b   1.000
_cell.length_c   1.000
_cell.angle_alpha   90.00
_cell.angle_beta   90.00
_cell.angle_gamma   90.00
#
_symmetry.space_group_name_H-M   'P 1'
#
loop_
_entity.id
_entity.type
_entity.pdbx_description
1 polymer ?
#
loop_
_entity_poly.entity_id
_entity_poly.type
_entity_poly.pdbx_seq_one_letter_code
_entity_poly.pdbx_strand_id
1 'polypeptide(L)'
;MKKLFMFCLFVILSLGSSAQQLNTDGEPHFDKLVGIKFIKPYSPDGEDYDGVYNVTITKKGNDYYMTGKVLLLGIEEIAPIKTKLKVYKKIYLEDDAGELYAYDVKKDTLVLIQVKETMNVDLYFRKGSKK
;
A
#
# COMPACT_ATOMS: atom_id res chain seq x y z
N MET A 1 -41.03 18.55 -8.85
CA MET A 1 -40.24 17.48 -8.18
C MET A 1 -39.44 16.65 -9.19
N LYS A 2 -38.48 17.25 -9.91
CA LYS A 2 -37.55 16.51 -10.81
C LYS A 2 -36.07 16.84 -10.57
N LYS A 3 -35.78 18.00 -9.96
CA LYS A 3 -34.41 18.47 -9.70
C LYS A 3 -33.74 17.81 -8.47
N LEU A 4 -34.53 17.29 -7.53
CA LEU A 4 -34.01 16.56 -6.36
C LEU A 4 -33.49 15.17 -6.72
N PHE A 5 -34.10 14.50 -7.72
CA PHE A 5 -33.70 13.16 -8.13
C PHE A 5 -32.34 13.13 -8.84
N MET A 6 -32.00 14.21 -9.55
CA MET A 6 -30.75 14.33 -10.29
C MET A 6 -29.54 14.61 -9.37
N PHE A 7 -29.76 15.27 -8.23
CA PHE A 7 -28.71 15.49 -7.23
C PHE A 7 -28.34 14.22 -6.46
N CYS A 8 -29.33 13.37 -6.14
CA CYS A 8 -29.04 12.05 -5.57
C CYS A 8 -28.27 11.16 -6.56
N LEU A 9 -28.58 11.22 -7.86
CA LEU A 9 -27.82 10.48 -8.87
C LEU A 9 -26.34 10.89 -8.94
N PHE A 10 -26.05 12.18 -8.79
CA PHE A 10 -24.66 12.68 -8.81
C PHE A 10 -23.86 12.23 -7.58
N VAL A 11 -24.48 12.21 -6.39
CA VAL A 11 -23.84 11.72 -5.16
C VAL A 11 -23.59 10.22 -5.22
N ILE A 12 -24.52 9.45 -5.81
CA ILE A 12 -24.38 7.99 -5.99
C ILE A 12 -23.31 7.67 -7.06
N LEU A 13 -23.17 8.50 -8.10
CA LEU A 13 -22.14 8.33 -9.13
C LEU A 13 -20.73 8.72 -8.66
N SER A 14 -20.59 9.65 -7.70
CA SER A 14 -19.30 9.97 -7.08
C SER A 14 -18.83 8.97 -6.01
N LEU A 15 -19.70 8.02 -5.59
CA LEU A 15 -19.35 6.90 -4.71
C LEU A 15 -18.67 5.74 -5.47
N GLY A 16 -18.35 5.95 -6.76
CA GLY A 16 -17.76 4.96 -7.66
C GLY A 16 -16.24 4.76 -7.56
N SER A 17 -15.53 5.41 -6.63
CA SER A 17 -14.18 4.99 -6.25
C SER A 17 -14.34 3.78 -5.33
N SER A 18 -14.35 2.59 -5.93
CA SER A 18 -14.46 1.34 -5.19
C SER A 18 -13.35 1.26 -4.15
N ALA A 19 -13.70 1.51 -2.88
CA ALA A 19 -12.81 1.33 -1.74
C ALA A 19 -12.33 -0.13 -1.73
N GLN A 20 -11.11 -0.34 -2.21
CA GLN A 20 -10.57 -1.67 -2.38
C GLN A 20 -10.02 -2.15 -1.03
N GLN A 21 -10.73 -3.07 -0.37
CA GLN A 21 -10.22 -3.72 0.83
C GLN A 21 -9.14 -4.76 0.49
N LEU A 22 -8.24 -4.98 1.45
CA LEU A 22 -7.23 -6.02 1.40
C LEU A 22 -7.87 -7.41 1.28
N ASN A 23 -7.44 -8.22 0.30
CA ASN A 23 -7.79 -9.64 0.28
C ASN A 23 -6.82 -10.39 1.21
N THR A 24 -7.33 -10.90 2.34
CA THR A 24 -6.54 -11.66 3.32
C THR A 24 -7.27 -12.94 3.73
N ASP A 25 -6.50 -13.97 4.05
CA ASP A 25 -6.95 -15.23 4.68
C ASP A 25 -6.75 -15.23 6.20
N GLY A 26 -6.32 -14.10 6.79
CA GLY A 26 -6.03 -13.97 8.22
C GLY A 26 -4.61 -14.39 8.63
N GLU A 27 -3.78 -14.81 7.67
CA GLU A 27 -2.37 -15.13 7.88
C GLU A 27 -1.45 -13.96 7.47
N PRO A 28 -0.25 -13.84 8.08
CA PRO A 28 0.62 -12.68 7.87
C PRO A 28 1.30 -12.64 6.50
N HIS A 29 1.64 -13.80 5.93
CA HIS A 29 2.40 -13.94 4.68
C HIS A 29 3.66 -13.05 4.59
N PHE A 30 4.29 -12.73 5.74
CA PHE A 30 5.49 -11.87 5.76
C PHE A 30 6.67 -12.50 5.03
N ASP A 31 6.73 -13.83 4.97
CA ASP A 31 7.68 -14.60 4.16
C ASP A 31 7.57 -14.27 2.65
N LYS A 32 6.38 -13.90 2.17
CA LYS A 32 6.15 -13.47 0.78
C LYS A 32 6.48 -12.00 0.54
N LEU A 33 6.78 -11.24 1.59
CA LEU A 33 7.21 -9.83 1.49
C LEU A 33 8.72 -9.69 1.69
N VAL A 34 9.30 -10.50 2.57
CA VAL A 34 10.72 -10.40 2.95
C VAL A 34 11.63 -10.80 1.79
N GLY A 35 12.63 -9.97 1.53
CA GLY A 35 13.64 -10.20 0.49
C GLY A 35 13.15 -10.01 -0.94
N ILE A 36 11.91 -9.55 -1.12
CA ILE A 36 11.36 -9.19 -2.44
C ILE A 36 11.52 -7.69 -2.66
N LYS A 37 12.01 -7.34 -3.85
CA LYS A 37 12.04 -5.96 -4.31
C LYS A 37 10.69 -5.63 -4.94
N PHE A 38 10.00 -4.64 -4.40
CA PHE A 38 8.74 -4.11 -4.89
C PHE A 38 8.97 -2.78 -5.59
N ILE A 39 8.41 -2.61 -6.78
CA ILE A 39 8.67 -1.47 -7.68
C ILE A 39 7.35 -0.91 -8.23
N LYS A 40 7.41 0.31 -8.77
CA LYS A 40 6.34 0.94 -9.55
C LYS A 40 4.97 0.76 -8.87
N PRO A 41 4.74 1.37 -7.71
CA PRO A 41 3.44 1.30 -7.06
C PRO A 41 2.36 1.89 -7.95
N TYR A 42 1.13 1.44 -7.75
CA TYR A 42 -0.03 1.87 -8.52
C TYR A 42 -1.28 1.83 -7.63
N SER A 43 -2.21 2.76 -7.85
CA SER A 43 -3.48 2.80 -7.14
C SER A 43 -4.41 1.65 -7.55
N PRO A 44 -5.47 1.35 -6.78
CA PRO A 44 -6.40 0.26 -7.10
C PRO A 44 -7.08 0.37 -8.47
N ASP A 45 -7.22 1.58 -9.02
CA ASP A 45 -7.74 1.87 -10.37
C ASP A 45 -6.72 1.63 -11.49
N GLY A 46 -5.45 1.39 -11.14
CA GLY A 46 -4.37 1.05 -12.06
C GLY A 46 -3.47 2.22 -12.46
N GLU A 47 -3.69 3.42 -11.93
CA GLU A 47 -2.80 4.57 -12.20
C GLU A 47 -1.44 4.39 -11.50
N ASP A 48 -0.35 4.70 -12.21
CA ASP A 48 1.00 4.62 -11.66
C ASP A 48 1.24 5.72 -10.62
N TYR A 49 1.91 5.35 -9.52
CA TYR A 49 2.27 6.27 -8.44
C TYR A 49 3.78 6.52 -8.42
N ASP A 50 4.16 7.75 -8.75
CA ASP A 50 5.55 8.18 -8.89
C ASP A 50 6.16 8.75 -7.58
N GLY A 51 5.52 8.51 -6.44
CA GLY A 51 6.00 8.99 -5.13
C GLY A 51 6.96 8.02 -4.42
N VAL A 52 6.87 6.72 -4.67
CA VAL A 52 7.61 5.68 -3.91
C VAL A 52 8.24 4.66 -4.87
N TYR A 53 9.50 4.31 -4.64
CA TYR A 53 10.28 3.48 -5.55
C TYR A 53 11.10 2.41 -4.82
N ASN A 54 11.12 1.20 -5.39
CA ASN A 54 12.09 0.15 -5.05
C ASN A 54 12.09 -0.28 -3.57
N VAL A 55 10.90 -0.43 -2.98
CA VAL A 55 10.72 -0.89 -1.61
C VAL A 55 11.21 -2.32 -1.45
N THR A 56 11.92 -2.62 -0.37
CA THR A 56 12.32 -3.98 0.01
C THR A 56 12.15 -4.12 1.51
N ILE A 57 11.43 -5.16 1.93
CA ILE A 57 11.28 -5.50 3.35
C ILE A 57 12.31 -6.58 3.68
N THR A 58 13.03 -6.43 4.79
CA THR A 58 14.01 -7.39 5.29
C THR A 58 13.70 -7.75 6.74
N LYS A 59 14.04 -8.98 7.13
CA LYS A 59 13.92 -9.46 8.51
C LYS A 59 15.31 -9.59 9.11
N LYS A 60 15.52 -9.06 10.31
CA LYS A 60 16.76 -9.20 11.09
C LYS A 60 16.40 -9.62 12.51
N GLY A 61 16.69 -10.87 12.85
CA GLY A 61 16.19 -11.48 14.08
C GLY A 61 14.67 -11.47 14.12
N ASN A 62 14.09 -10.83 15.13
CA ASN A 62 12.64 -10.69 15.30
C ASN A 62 12.07 -9.40 14.69
N ASP A 63 12.93 -8.51 14.18
CA ASP A 63 12.53 -7.20 13.67
C ASP A 63 12.42 -7.19 12.14
N TYR A 64 11.53 -6.33 11.64
CA TYR A 64 11.37 -6.05 10.20
C TYR A 64 11.86 -4.63 9.89
N TYR A 65 12.43 -4.47 8.71
CA TYR A 65 12.92 -3.18 8.22
C TYR A 65 12.56 -3.01 6.76
N MET A 66 12.03 -1.85 6.42
CA MET A 66 11.79 -1.45 5.04
C MET A 66 12.90 -0.51 4.58
N THR A 67 13.46 -0.77 3.39
CA THR A 67 14.30 0.18 2.67
C THR A 67 13.68 0.49 1.32
N GLY A 68 13.97 1.67 0.78
CA GLY A 68 13.44 2.08 -0.51
C GLY A 68 13.91 3.47 -0.89
N LYS A 69 13.17 4.11 -1.78
CA LYS A 69 13.35 5.50 -2.16
C LYS A 69 12.00 6.19 -2.25
N VAL A 70 11.94 7.46 -1.91
CA VAL A 70 10.74 8.31 -1.99
C VAL A 70 11.08 9.59 -2.75
N LEU A 71 10.15 10.07 -3.56
CA LEU A 71 10.24 11.39 -4.17
C LEU A 71 9.79 12.45 -3.16
N LEU A 72 10.68 13.38 -2.84
CA LEU A 72 10.37 14.53 -2.01
C LEU A 72 9.67 15.59 -2.87
N LEU A 73 8.34 15.56 -2.83
CA LEU A 73 7.48 16.52 -3.52
C LEU A 73 7.85 17.95 -3.09
N GLY A 74 8.07 18.83 -4.06
CA GLY A 74 8.46 20.22 -3.84
C GLY A 74 9.93 20.53 -4.11
N ILE A 75 10.82 19.52 -4.14
CA ILE A 75 12.23 19.69 -4.52
C ILE A 75 12.73 18.69 -5.56
N GLU A 76 11.85 17.82 -6.09
CA GLU A 76 12.15 16.82 -7.13
C GLU A 76 13.34 15.88 -6.80
N GLU A 77 13.65 15.72 -5.51
CA GLU A 77 14.77 14.89 -5.05
C GLU A 77 14.29 13.50 -4.63
N ILE A 78 15.08 12.48 -4.96
CA ILE A 78 14.82 11.10 -4.55
C ILE A 78 15.71 10.76 -3.34
N ALA A 79 15.09 10.63 -2.16
CA ALA A 79 15.78 10.29 -0.93
C ALA A 79 15.67 8.79 -0.60
N PRO A 80 16.72 8.15 -0.05
CA PRO A 80 16.62 6.79 0.45
C PRO A 80 15.82 6.77 1.77
N ILE A 81 14.99 5.75 1.95
CA ILE A 81 14.28 5.50 3.20
C ILE A 81 14.80 4.23 3.86
N LYS A 82 14.81 4.25 5.19
CA LYS A 82 15.02 3.07 6.03
C LYS A 82 14.19 3.22 7.29
N THR A 83 13.10 2.47 7.40
CA THR A 83 12.23 2.49 8.59
C THR A 83 12.15 1.11 9.23
N LYS A 84 11.94 1.08 10.55
CA LYS A 84 11.70 -0.15 11.30
C LYS A 84 10.20 -0.42 11.29
N LEU A 85 9.82 -1.65 10.96
CA LEU A 85 8.43 -2.08 10.93
C LEU A 85 8.10 -2.94 12.16
N LYS A 86 6.90 -2.76 12.71
CA LYS A 86 6.37 -3.54 13.83
C LYS A 86 5.19 -4.39 13.36
N VAL A 87 5.04 -5.58 13.92
CA VAL A 87 3.86 -6.41 13.63
C VAL A 87 2.64 -5.77 14.28
N TYR A 88 1.62 -5.48 13.47
CA TYR A 88 0.34 -4.93 13.89
C TYR A 88 -0.80 -5.89 13.53
N LYS A 89 -1.70 -6.15 14.48
CA LYS A 89 -2.86 -7.06 14.34
C LYS A 89 -2.53 -8.39 13.63
N LYS A 90 -1.36 -8.96 13.95
CA LYS A 90 -0.79 -10.20 13.38
C LYS A 90 -0.43 -10.13 11.89
N ILE A 91 -1.24 -9.52 11.03
CA ILE A 91 -1.12 -9.63 9.56
C ILE A 91 -0.51 -8.40 8.88
N TYR A 92 -0.32 -7.31 9.61
CA TYR A 92 0.25 -6.07 9.07
C TYR A 92 1.66 -5.85 9.63
N LEU A 93 2.46 -5.17 8.82
CA LEU A 93 3.66 -4.49 9.27
C LEU A 93 3.35 -2.99 9.30
N GLU A 94 3.62 -2.32 10.40
CA GLU A 94 3.34 -0.89 10.62
C GLU A 94 4.66 -0.13 10.74
N ASP A 95 4.77 1.01 10.05
CA ASP A 95 5.91 1.93 10.21
C ASP A 95 5.70 2.98 11.32
N ASP A 96 6.64 3.90 11.46
CA ASP A 96 6.60 4.96 12.46
C ASP A 96 5.61 6.09 12.14
N ALA A 97 5.20 6.25 10.88
CA ALA A 97 4.12 7.14 10.48
C ALA A 97 2.73 6.51 10.69
N GLY A 98 2.68 5.22 10.99
CA GLY A 98 1.44 4.46 11.16
C GLY A 98 0.89 3.91 9.84
N GLU A 99 1.65 3.93 8.76
CA GLU A 99 1.25 3.29 7.52
C GLU A 99 1.36 1.77 7.66
N LEU A 100 0.40 1.05 7.08
CA LEU A 100 0.32 -0.41 7.15
C LEU A 100 0.71 -1.04 5.83
N TYR A 101 1.51 -2.09 5.93
CA TYR A 101 2.01 -2.90 4.84
C TYR A 101 1.51 -4.33 5.04
N ALA A 102 0.93 -4.91 4.01
CA ALA A 102 0.40 -6.27 4.06
C ALA A 102 0.54 -6.97 2.71
N TYR A 103 0.32 -8.28 2.71
CA TYR A 103 0.29 -9.07 1.49
C TYR A 103 -1.16 -9.33 1.08
N ASP A 104 -1.54 -8.91 -0.12
CA ASP A 104 -2.83 -9.22 -0.71
C ASP A 104 -2.78 -10.59 -1.39
N VAL A 105 -3.57 -11.55 -0.89
CA VAL A 105 -3.51 -12.95 -1.35
C VAL A 105 -4.08 -13.14 -2.76
N LYS A 106 -4.98 -12.26 -3.20
CA LYS A 106 -5.63 -12.36 -4.51
C LYS A 106 -4.80 -11.68 -5.60
N LYS A 107 -4.19 -10.54 -5.27
CA LYS A 107 -3.31 -9.78 -6.16
C LYS A 107 -1.86 -10.28 -6.11
N ASP A 108 -1.54 -11.15 -5.16
CA ASP A 108 -0.21 -11.73 -4.95
C ASP A 108 0.89 -10.66 -4.84
N THR A 109 0.66 -9.63 -4.04
CA THR A 109 1.63 -8.54 -3.90
C THR A 109 1.54 -7.77 -2.60
N LEU A 110 2.56 -6.95 -2.33
CA LEU A 110 2.58 -5.97 -1.26
C LEU A 110 1.53 -4.88 -1.52
N VAL A 111 0.88 -4.45 -0.45
CA VAL A 111 0.01 -3.27 -0.43
C VAL A 111 0.44 -2.26 0.63
N LEU A 112 0.05 -1.01 0.41
CA LEU A 112 0.10 0.09 1.38
C LEU A 112 -1.32 0.50 1.76
N ILE A 113 -1.54 0.73 3.05
CA ILE A 113 -2.75 1.32 3.64
C ILE A 113 -2.30 2.47 4.55
N GLN A 114 -2.62 3.70 4.20
CA GLN A 114 -2.25 4.92 4.92
C GLN A 114 -3.31 5.28 5.97
N VAL A 115 -4.59 5.10 5.64
CA VAL A 115 -5.72 5.48 6.52
C VAL A 115 -6.29 4.26 7.24
N LYS A 116 -5.83 4.01 8.48
CA LYS A 116 -6.20 2.83 9.28
C LYS A 116 -7.70 2.74 9.60
N GLU A 117 -8.40 3.85 9.63
CA GLU A 117 -9.84 3.89 9.91
C GLU A 117 -10.64 3.21 8.80
N THR A 118 -10.18 3.38 7.55
CA THR A 118 -10.86 2.80 6.39
C THR A 118 -10.34 1.42 6.04
N MET A 119 -9.07 1.14 6.36
CA MET A 119 -8.36 -0.09 5.95
C MET A 119 -8.40 -0.34 4.44
N ASN A 120 -8.57 0.73 3.67
CA ASN A 120 -8.57 0.68 2.21
C ASN A 120 -7.14 0.57 1.70
N VAL A 121 -6.94 -0.25 0.68
CA VAL A 121 -5.68 -0.32 -0.04
C VAL A 121 -5.50 0.98 -0.83
N ASP A 122 -4.45 1.73 -0.51
CA ASP A 122 -4.08 2.96 -1.20
C ASP A 122 -3.16 2.66 -2.39
N LEU A 123 -2.21 1.76 -2.22
CA LEU A 123 -1.29 1.36 -3.29
C LEU A 123 -1.06 -0.16 -3.31
N TYR A 124 -0.95 -0.69 -4.52
CA TYR A 124 -0.35 -1.98 -4.82
C TYR A 124 1.07 -1.77 -5.34
N PHE A 125 1.93 -2.76 -5.14
CA PHE A 125 3.28 -2.75 -5.71
C PHE A 125 3.43 -3.83 -6.77
N ARG A 126 4.35 -3.64 -7.71
CA ARG A 126 4.76 -4.68 -8.66
C ARG A 126 5.96 -5.43 -8.09
N LYS A 127 5.97 -6.75 -8.18
CA LYS A 127 7.18 -7.54 -7.86
C LYS A 127 8.25 -7.24 -8.90
N GLY A 128 9.41 -6.78 -8.46
CA GLY A 128 10.59 -6.66 -9.29
C GLY A 128 11.11 -8.04 -9.69
N SER A 129 11.59 -8.17 -10.92
CA SER A 129 12.27 -9.39 -11.36
C SER A 129 13.52 -9.64 -10.52
N LYS A 130 13.72 -10.88 -10.08
CA LYS A 130 15.03 -11.34 -9.60
C LYS A 130 15.98 -11.23 -10.79
N LYS A 131 16.92 -10.29 -10.75
CA LYS A 131 18.11 -10.33 -11.62
C LYS A 131 19.10 -11.32 -11.04
#